data_AF-A0A6A8AMP1-F1
#
_entry.id   AF-A0A6A8AMP1-F1
#
_cell.length_a   1.000
_cell.length_b   1.000
_cell.length_c   1.000
_cell.angle_alpha   90.00
_cell.angle_beta   90.00
_cell.angle_gamma   90.00
#
_symmetry.space_group_name_H-M   'P 1'
#
loop_
_entity.id
_entity.type
_entity.pdbx_description
1 polymer ?
#
loop_
_entity_poly.entity_id
_entity_poly.type
_entity_poly.pdbx_seq_one_letter_code
_entity_poly.pdbx_strand_id
1 'polypeptide(L)' 'MDKCVMIALGGNAIKQPDERGTVEEQMRNVDVACRQIAEIAKQGYKIV' A
#
# COMPACT_ATOMS: atom_id res chain seq x y z
N MET A 1 -18.35 12.92 9.01
CA MET A 1 -17.84 13.68 7.84
C MET A 1 -16.74 12.83 7.26
N ASP A 2 -17.07 12.03 6.24
CA ASP A 2 -16.14 11.06 5.66
C ASP A 2 -15.08 11.82 4.88
N LYS A 3 -13.93 12.06 5.52
CA LYS A 3 -12.82 12.79 4.90
C LYS A 3 -12.19 11.90 3.83
N CYS A 4 -11.95 12.48 2.67
CA CYS A 4 -11.23 11.82 1.59
C CYS A 4 -9.72 12.06 1.75
N VAL A 5 -8.91 11.01 1.62
CA VAL A 5 -7.46 11.07 1.60
C VAL A 5 -6.94 10.44 0.32
N MET A 6 -6.01 11.13 -0.34
CA MET A 6 -5.31 10.65 -1.52
C MET A 6 -3.97 10.07 -1.09
N ILE A 7 -3.68 8.81 -1.45
CA ILE A 7 -2.44 8.12 -1.08
C ILE A 7 -1.63 7.83 -2.35
N ALA A 8 -0.50 8.51 -2.52
CA ALA A 8 0.44 8.23 -3.60
C ALA A 8 1.49 7.20 -3.13
N LEU A 9 1.41 5.98 -3.66
CA LEU A 9 2.41 4.93 -3.40
C LEU A 9 3.62 5.10 -4.33
N GLY A 10 4.82 4.93 -3.77
CA GLY A 10 6.06 4.83 -4.54
C GLY A 10 6.28 3.42 -5.10
N GLY A 11 7.25 3.26 -6.01
CA GLY A 11 7.58 1.95 -6.61
C GLY A 11 8.01 0.89 -5.58
N ASN A 12 8.52 1.33 -4.43
CA ASN A 12 8.86 0.49 -3.28
C ASN A 12 7.65 -0.17 -2.59
N ALA A 13 6.42 0.28 -2.88
CA ALA A 13 5.22 -0.43 -2.43
C ALA A 13 5.01 -1.75 -3.19
N ILE A 14 5.67 -1.91 -4.35
CA ILE A 14 5.57 -3.10 -5.20
C ILE A 14 6.91 -3.84 -5.24
N LYS A 15 8.05 -3.16 -5.32
CA LYS A 15 9.36 -3.81 -5.46
C LYS A 15 10.47 -3.02 -4.76
N GLN A 16 11.26 -3.69 -3.92
CA GLN A 16 12.46 -3.14 -3.30
C GLN A 16 13.65 -3.11 -4.30
N PRO A 17 14.66 -2.25 -4.09
CA PRO A 17 15.80 -2.12 -5.00
C PRO A 17 16.58 -3.42 -5.23
N ASP A 18 16.69 -4.27 -4.20
CA ASP A 18 17.47 -5.51 -4.16
C ASP A 18 16.69 -6.76 -4.59
N GLU A 19 15.38 -6.65 -4.76
CA GLU A 19 14.53 -7.77 -5.18
C GLU A 19 14.64 -8.05 -6.69
N ARG A 20 14.29 -9.27 -7.09
CA ARG A 20 14.22 -9.65 -8.51
C ARG A 20 12.92 -9.17 -9.16
N GLY A 21 11.90 -8.90 -8.36
CA GLY A 21 10.57 -8.54 -8.80
C GLY A 21 9.72 -9.76 -9.17
N THR A 22 9.90 -10.90 -8.51
CA THR A 22 9.01 -12.06 -8.73
C THR A 22 7.59 -11.73 -8.26
N VAL A 23 6.61 -12.52 -8.71
CA VAL A 23 5.22 -12.36 -8.26
C VAL A 23 5.13 -12.47 -6.74
N GLU A 24 5.83 -13.42 -6.13
CA GLU A 24 5.83 -13.62 -4.68
C GLU A 24 6.42 -12.43 -3.92
N GLU A 25 7.55 -11.90 -4.38
CA GLU A 25 8.19 -10.70 -3.80
C GLU A 25 7.25 -9.48 -3.89
N GLN A 26 6.65 -9.27 -5.06
CA GLN A 26 5.75 -8.14 -5.27
C GLN A 26 4.46 -8.28 -4.45
N MET A 27 3.87 -9.47 -4.39
CA MET A 27 2.69 -9.72 -3.58
C MET A 27 2.97 -9.50 -2.09
N ARG A 28 4.16 -9.88 -1.61
CA ARG A 28 4.60 -9.60 -0.23
C ARG A 28 4.70 -8.09 0.04
N ASN A 29 5.28 -7.30 -0.87
CA ASN A 29 5.38 -5.85 -0.70
C ASN A 29 4.00 -5.17 -0.75
N VAL A 30 3.15 -5.59 -1.69
CA VAL A 30 1.77 -5.08 -1.81
C VAL A 30 0.98 -5.39 -0.54
N ASP A 31 1.11 -6.59 0.04
CA ASP A 31 0.47 -6.93 1.32
C ASP A 31 0.91 -5.98 2.44
N VAL A 32 2.20 -5.66 2.53
CA VAL A 32 2.72 -4.71 3.52
C VAL A 32 2.12 -3.31 3.32
N ALA A 33 2.08 -2.81 2.08
CA ALA A 33 1.45 -1.52 1.78
C ALA A 33 -0.05 -1.51 2.11
N CYS A 34 -0.77 -2.58 1.76
CA CYS A 34 -2.19 -2.75 2.04
C CYS A 34 -2.49 -2.75 3.54
N ARG A 35 -1.65 -3.37 4.38
CA ARG A 35 -1.82 -3.34 5.85
C ARG A 35 -1.80 -1.92 6.39
N GLN A 36 -0.89 -1.07 5.89
CA GLN A 36 -0.80 0.33 6.31
C GLN A 36 -2.03 1.12 5.86
N ILE A 37 -2.48 0.93 4.61
CA ILE A 37 -3.70 1.56 4.08
C ILE A 37 -4.93 1.09 4.85
N ALA A 38 -5.00 -0.18 5.25
CA ALA A 38 -6.12 -0.73 6.01
C ALA A 38 -6.27 -0.05 7.38
N GLU A 39 -5.18 0.34 8.04
CA GLU A 39 -5.26 1.11 9.31
C GLU A 39 -5.83 2.52 9.10
N ILE A 40 -5.60 3.12 7.94
CA ILE A 40 -6.22 4.40 7.56
C ILE A 40 -7.71 4.18 7.23
N ALA A 41 -8.04 3.11 6.50
CA ALA A 41 -9.42 2.74 6.18
C ALA A 41 -10.26 2.51 7.46
N LYS A 42 -9.70 1.81 8.45
CA LYS A 42 -10.35 1.57 9.76
C LYS A 42 -10.69 2.85 10.53
N GLN A 43 -9.97 3.94 10.28
CA GLN A 43 -10.27 5.24 10.88
C GLN A 43 -11.43 5.97 10.19
N GLY A 44 -12.05 5.37 9.16
CA GLY A 44 -13.22 5.90 8.48
C GLY A 44 -12.92 6.87 7.33
N TYR A 45 -11.68 6.87 6.83
CA TYR A 45 -11.33 7.67 5.65
C TYR A 45 -11.78 6.99 4.35
N LYS A 46 -12.29 7.79 3.41
CA LYS A 46 -12.42 7.37 2.01
C LYS A 46 -11.04 7.53 1.35
N ILE A 47 -10.52 6.46 0.76
CA ILE A 47 -9.16 6.42 0.20
C ILE A 47 -9.24 6.42 -1.33
N VAL A 48 -8.37 7.21 -1.96
CA VAL A 48 -8.11 7.24 -3.41
C VAL A 48 -6.61 7.07 -3.65
#